data_AF-A0A9D1AWK4-F1
#
_entry.id   AF-A0A9D1AWK4-F1
#
_cell.length_a   1.000
_cell.length_b   1.000
_cell.length_c   1.000
_cell.angle_alpha   90.00
_cell.angle_beta   90.00
_cell.angle_gamma   90.00
#
_symmetry.space_group_name_H-M   'P 1'
#
loop_
_entity.id
_entity.type
_entity.pdbx_description
1 polymer ?
#
loop_
_entity_poly.entity_id
_entity_poly.type
_entity_poly.pdbx_seq_one_letter_code
_entity_poly.pdbx_strand_id
1 'polypeptide(L)'
;PPHTEHVTQTRHRALPCTDCHPEPTTALTPGHLFDDDTPGISEVTLAAGLAASGTYSSGTCSNVYCHGDGRSDGDISATDGPRTCESCHTTGGLRGEHTKHRNEGVDCHDCHPDVDAAGISVPAQHVDGTIQIDLAGAITWNGSTCDGVCHFENHNNRRW
;
A
#
# COMPACT_ATOMS: atom_id res chain seq x y z
N PRO A 1 3.01 18.21 -8.81
CA PRO A 1 2.46 16.83 -8.88
C PRO A 1 3.21 15.90 -7.92
N PRO A 2 2.54 14.94 -7.26
CA PRO A 2 3.13 14.03 -6.26
C PRO A 2 4.03 12.94 -6.89
N HIS A 3 4.88 13.30 -7.85
CA HIS A 3 5.79 12.39 -8.54
C HIS A 3 6.76 11.73 -7.56
N THR A 4 7.38 12.51 -6.68
CA THR A 4 8.34 12.04 -5.68
C THR A 4 7.79 10.94 -4.80
N GLU A 5 6.52 11.03 -4.36
CA GLU A 5 5.93 10.03 -3.46
C GLU A 5 5.86 8.64 -4.12
N HIS A 6 5.61 8.58 -5.43
CA HIS A 6 5.47 7.31 -6.15
C HIS A 6 6.81 6.68 -6.53
N VAL A 7 7.82 7.51 -6.79
CA VAL A 7 9.15 7.04 -7.25
C VAL A 7 10.16 6.92 -6.10
N THR A 8 9.75 7.21 -4.86
CA THR A 8 10.57 7.00 -3.66
C THR A 8 9.99 5.88 -2.78
N GLN A 9 10.85 5.17 -2.05
CA GLN A 9 10.46 4.02 -1.23
C GLN A 9 9.97 4.48 0.16
N THR A 10 8.83 5.15 0.23
CA THR A 10 8.29 5.65 1.52
C THR A 10 7.36 4.64 2.18
N ARG A 11 6.40 4.09 1.42
CA ARG A 11 5.32 3.21 1.92
C ARG A 11 5.01 2.02 1.02
N HIS A 12 5.55 2.03 -0.18
CA HIS A 12 5.53 0.92 -1.11
C HIS A 12 6.90 0.88 -1.80
N ARG A 13 7.18 -0.17 -2.57
CA ARG A 13 8.36 -0.15 -3.46
C ARG A 13 8.26 1.06 -4.40
N ALA A 14 9.39 1.69 -4.74
CA ALA A 14 9.39 2.73 -5.76
C ALA A 14 8.78 2.17 -7.05
N LEU A 15 7.81 2.91 -7.62
CA LEU A 15 7.19 2.53 -8.87
C LEU A 15 8.14 2.86 -10.03
N PRO A 16 8.35 1.92 -10.97
CA PRO A 16 9.08 2.23 -12.19
C PRO A 16 8.31 3.25 -13.02
N CYS A 17 9.01 4.13 -13.74
CA CYS A 17 8.37 5.15 -14.57
C CYS A 17 7.35 4.54 -15.54
N THR A 18 7.67 3.36 -16.09
CA THR A 18 6.83 2.60 -17.02
C THR A 18 5.47 2.18 -16.48
N ASP A 19 5.25 2.18 -15.16
CA ASP A 19 3.92 1.94 -14.58
C ASP A 19 2.95 3.08 -14.91
N CYS A 20 3.48 4.28 -15.13
CA CYS A 20 2.70 5.49 -15.36
C CYS A 20 2.85 6.02 -16.79
N HIS A 21 4.07 6.05 -17.33
CA HIS A 21 4.38 6.59 -18.66
C HIS A 21 5.70 6.02 -19.22
N PRO A 22 5.98 6.16 -20.53
CA PRO A 22 7.27 5.75 -21.08
C PRO A 22 8.44 6.43 -20.36
N GLU A 23 9.43 5.64 -19.92
CA GLU A 23 10.60 6.16 -19.21
C GLU A 23 11.51 6.94 -20.17
N PRO A 24 11.81 8.22 -19.91
CA PRO A 24 12.75 9.00 -20.71
C PRO A 24 14.19 8.56 -20.41
N THR A 25 15.11 8.84 -21.33
CA THR A 25 16.53 8.47 -21.13
C THR A 25 17.17 9.25 -19.97
N THR A 26 16.74 10.51 -19.78
CA THR A 26 17.14 11.37 -18.66
C THR A 26 16.00 12.32 -18.27
N ALA A 27 16.08 12.88 -17.06
CA ALA A 27 15.18 13.94 -16.60
C ALA A 27 15.20 15.21 -17.48
N LEU A 28 16.22 15.39 -18.33
CA LEU A 28 16.39 16.54 -19.23
C LEU A 28 16.14 16.19 -20.70
N THR A 29 15.54 15.02 -20.97
CA THR A 29 15.18 14.66 -22.34
C THR A 29 14.16 15.68 -22.83
N PRO A 30 14.33 16.26 -24.05
CA PRO A 30 13.29 17.10 -24.64
C PRO A 30 11.96 16.34 -24.63
N GLY A 31 10.97 16.91 -24.00
CA GLY A 31 9.60 16.43 -23.89
C GLY A 31 9.21 16.09 -22.46
N HIS A 32 10.14 16.13 -21.50
CA HIS A 32 9.95 15.58 -20.15
C HIS A 32 10.12 16.57 -18.99
N LEU A 33 10.92 17.62 -19.13
CA LEU A 33 11.03 18.71 -18.15
C LEU A 33 10.80 20.05 -18.85
N PHE A 34 10.15 20.98 -18.14
CA PHE A 34 9.56 22.26 -18.54
C PHE A 34 10.42 23.28 -19.33
N ASP A 35 11.39 22.88 -20.16
CA ASP A 35 12.22 23.77 -20.99
C ASP A 35 11.91 23.76 -22.49
N ASP A 36 10.87 23.04 -22.94
CA ASP A 36 10.67 22.78 -24.38
C ASP A 36 9.22 22.79 -24.89
N ASP A 37 8.49 23.89 -24.78
CA ASP A 37 7.13 24.03 -25.38
C ASP A 37 6.13 22.89 -25.03
N THR A 38 6.46 22.06 -24.02
CA THR A 38 5.69 20.89 -23.64
C THR A 38 4.33 21.37 -23.12
N PRO A 39 3.20 20.88 -23.64
CA PRO A 39 1.90 21.49 -23.37
C PRO A 39 1.40 21.37 -21.91
N GLY A 40 2.22 20.82 -21.01
CA GLY A 40 1.84 20.49 -19.63
C GLY A 40 0.71 19.44 -19.57
N ILE A 41 0.48 18.71 -20.66
CA ILE A 41 -0.46 17.60 -20.73
C ILE A 41 0.09 16.43 -19.92
N SER A 42 -0.82 15.69 -19.30
CA SER A 42 -0.43 14.61 -18.41
C SER A 42 0.31 13.51 -19.18
N GLU A 43 1.55 13.25 -18.80
CA GLU A 43 2.36 12.14 -19.35
C GLU A 43 1.82 10.77 -18.89
N VAL A 44 0.99 10.75 -17.85
CA VAL A 44 0.54 9.51 -17.23
C VAL A 44 -0.61 8.85 -18.00
N THR A 45 -0.31 7.67 -18.54
CA THR A 45 -1.24 6.75 -19.21
C THR A 45 -1.78 5.68 -18.27
N LEU A 46 -1.06 5.38 -17.18
CA LEU A 46 -1.44 4.38 -16.16
C LEU A 46 -1.85 3.03 -16.78
N ALA A 47 -1.05 2.53 -17.73
CA ALA A 47 -1.39 1.34 -18.52
C ALA A 47 -0.85 0.02 -17.93
N ALA A 48 -0.18 0.07 -16.77
CA ALA A 48 0.52 -1.07 -16.19
C ALA A 48 0.43 -1.10 -14.65
N GLY A 49 0.92 -2.19 -14.07
CA GLY A 49 0.98 -2.38 -12.62
C GLY A 49 -0.40 -2.42 -11.94
N LEU A 50 -0.44 -1.95 -10.68
CA LEU A 50 -1.67 -1.86 -9.87
C LEU A 50 -2.55 -0.65 -10.21
N ALA A 51 -2.17 0.12 -11.23
CA ALA A 51 -2.90 1.28 -11.71
C ALA A 51 -3.38 1.11 -13.16
N ALA A 52 -3.34 -0.11 -13.74
CA ALA A 52 -3.58 -0.35 -15.16
C ALA A 52 -4.96 0.09 -15.70
N SER A 53 -5.93 0.33 -14.81
CA SER A 53 -7.27 0.87 -15.10
C SER A 53 -7.41 2.36 -14.77
N GLY A 54 -6.35 2.98 -14.26
CA GLY A 54 -6.35 4.31 -13.72
C GLY A 54 -6.44 5.39 -14.79
N THR A 55 -7.03 6.52 -14.44
CA THR A 55 -7.06 7.71 -15.29
C THR A 55 -6.60 8.92 -14.51
N TYR A 56 -5.90 9.84 -15.17
CA TYR A 56 -5.59 11.14 -14.61
C TYR A 56 -6.23 12.25 -15.43
N SER A 57 -7.00 13.12 -14.78
CA SER A 57 -7.60 14.29 -15.40
C SER A 57 -7.68 15.44 -14.42
N SER A 58 -7.24 16.62 -14.85
CA SER A 58 -7.40 17.88 -14.09
C SER A 58 -6.88 17.83 -12.64
N GLY A 59 -5.78 17.11 -12.39
CA GLY A 59 -5.23 16.98 -11.04
C GLY A 59 -5.80 15.82 -10.23
N THR A 60 -6.73 15.04 -10.76
CA THR A 60 -7.37 13.91 -10.07
C THR A 60 -6.95 12.59 -10.72
N CYS A 61 -6.54 11.64 -9.88
CA CYS A 61 -6.40 10.24 -10.25
C CYS A 61 -7.71 9.52 -9.92
N SER A 62 -8.20 8.67 -10.83
CA SER A 62 -9.41 7.85 -10.62
C SER A 62 -9.16 6.41 -11.04
N ASN A 63 -9.95 5.48 -10.47
CA ASN A 63 -9.85 4.04 -10.74
C ASN A 63 -8.46 3.46 -10.43
N VAL A 64 -7.85 3.88 -9.31
CA VAL A 64 -6.53 3.39 -8.89
C VAL A 64 -6.65 2.60 -7.60
N TYR A 65 -6.16 1.36 -7.59
CA TYR A 65 -6.20 0.47 -6.42
C TYR A 65 -5.52 1.07 -5.18
N CYS A 66 -4.32 1.63 -5.34
CA CYS A 66 -3.56 2.26 -4.24
C CYS A 66 -4.24 3.51 -3.67
N HIS A 67 -5.17 4.11 -4.40
CA HIS A 67 -5.98 5.25 -3.94
C HIS A 67 -7.40 4.84 -3.51
N GLY A 68 -7.67 3.53 -3.47
CA GLY A 68 -8.90 2.95 -2.96
C GLY A 68 -8.85 2.59 -1.49
N ASP A 69 -9.61 1.54 -1.16
CA ASP A 69 -9.80 1.01 0.20
C ASP A 69 -9.15 -0.37 0.39
N GLY A 70 -8.18 -0.71 -0.45
CA GLY A 70 -7.53 -2.02 -0.46
C GLY A 70 -8.41 -3.18 -0.94
N ARG A 71 -9.61 -2.89 -1.46
CA ARG A 71 -10.53 -3.88 -2.07
C ARG A 71 -11.08 -3.42 -3.40
N SER A 72 -11.39 -2.15 -3.48
CA SER A 72 -11.95 -1.49 -4.64
C SER A 72 -11.01 -0.36 -5.01
N ASP A 73 -10.99 -0.04 -6.30
CA ASP A 73 -10.30 1.14 -6.79
C ASP A 73 -10.91 2.41 -6.20
N GLY A 74 -10.11 3.46 -6.13
CA GLY A 74 -10.58 4.77 -5.67
C GLY A 74 -9.94 5.94 -6.41
N ASP A 75 -10.32 7.11 -5.91
CA ASP A 75 -10.02 8.40 -6.52
C ASP A 75 -9.31 9.28 -5.50
N ILE A 76 -8.36 10.09 -5.97
CA ILE A 76 -7.63 11.06 -5.13
C ILE A 76 -7.27 12.31 -5.93
N SER A 77 -7.32 13.47 -5.29
CA SER A 77 -6.75 14.70 -5.84
C SER A 77 -5.25 14.76 -5.55
N ALA A 78 -4.47 15.27 -6.49
CA ALA A 78 -3.03 15.54 -6.31
C ALA A 78 -2.74 16.57 -5.20
N THR A 79 -3.77 17.27 -4.70
CA THR A 79 -3.70 18.19 -3.57
C THR A 79 -4.09 17.55 -2.24
N ASP A 80 -4.55 16.30 -2.24
CA ASP A 80 -4.93 15.62 -1.01
C ASP A 80 -3.71 15.30 -0.17
N GLY A 81 -3.94 15.17 1.14
CA GLY A 81 -2.91 14.78 2.09
C GLY A 81 -2.45 13.32 1.91
N PRO A 82 -1.36 12.93 2.58
CA PRO A 82 -0.88 11.56 2.54
C PRO A 82 -1.93 10.59 3.09
N ARG A 83 -2.01 9.40 2.49
CA ARG A 83 -2.87 8.32 2.99
C ARG A 83 -2.41 7.86 4.38
N THR A 84 -3.29 7.23 5.15
CA THR A 84 -3.00 6.62 6.45
C THR A 84 -3.17 5.10 6.38
N CYS A 85 -2.90 4.37 7.45
CA CYS A 85 -3.14 2.92 7.46
C CYS A 85 -4.63 2.60 7.22
N GLU A 86 -5.52 3.37 7.82
CA GLU A 86 -6.98 3.22 7.76
C GLU A 86 -7.56 3.54 6.38
N SER A 87 -6.77 4.20 5.54
CA SER A 87 -7.14 4.54 4.17
C SER A 87 -7.40 3.30 3.31
N CYS A 88 -6.58 2.25 3.49
CA CYS A 88 -6.71 0.97 2.80
C CYS A 88 -7.09 -0.17 3.75
N HIS A 89 -6.69 -0.10 5.03
CA HIS A 89 -7.05 -1.10 6.04
C HIS A 89 -8.18 -0.59 6.92
N THR A 90 -9.40 -0.63 6.39
CA THR A 90 -10.58 -0.29 7.20
C THR A 90 -10.74 -1.29 8.35
N THR A 91 -10.86 -0.80 9.59
CA THR A 91 -10.85 -1.64 10.81
C THR A 91 -11.98 -2.68 10.86
N GLY A 92 -13.08 -2.42 10.14
CA GLY A 92 -14.20 -3.35 9.96
C GLY A 92 -14.14 -4.18 8.68
N GLY A 93 -13.17 -3.91 7.81
CA GLY A 93 -13.01 -4.60 6.54
C GLY A 93 -12.06 -5.79 6.64
N LEU A 94 -11.09 -5.79 7.56
CA LEU A 94 -10.12 -6.88 7.69
C LEU A 94 -10.82 -8.23 7.95
N ARG A 95 -10.38 -9.29 7.26
CA ARG A 95 -11.03 -10.62 7.31
C ARG A 95 -10.52 -11.44 8.50
N GLY A 96 -11.25 -12.48 8.88
CA GLY A 96 -10.88 -13.34 10.01
C GLY A 96 -11.00 -12.60 11.33
N GLU A 97 -10.17 -12.94 12.30
CA GLU A 97 -10.27 -12.43 13.67
C GLU A 97 -9.60 -11.05 13.93
N HIS A 98 -9.27 -10.26 12.89
CA HIS A 98 -8.60 -8.95 13.08
C HIS A 98 -9.38 -8.01 14.00
N THR A 99 -10.70 -7.90 13.83
CA THR A 99 -11.53 -7.02 14.68
C THR A 99 -11.49 -7.46 16.14
N LYS A 100 -11.47 -8.78 16.40
CA LYS A 100 -11.37 -9.32 17.76
C LYS A 100 -10.04 -8.89 18.40
N HIS A 101 -8.91 -9.16 17.75
CA HIS A 101 -7.58 -8.83 18.27
C HIS A 101 -7.38 -7.32 18.45
N ARG A 102 -7.88 -6.50 17.52
CA ARG A 102 -7.85 -5.04 17.67
C ARG A 102 -8.65 -4.55 18.88
N ASN A 103 -9.78 -5.17 19.20
CA ASN A 103 -10.56 -4.85 20.40
C ASN A 103 -9.88 -5.33 21.70
N GLU A 104 -9.00 -6.31 21.61
CA GLU A 104 -8.18 -6.80 22.72
C GLU A 104 -6.89 -5.98 22.93
N GLY A 105 -6.65 -4.98 22.07
CA GLY A 105 -5.49 -4.10 22.16
C GLY A 105 -4.21 -4.68 21.55
N VAL A 106 -4.34 -5.69 20.69
CA VAL A 106 -3.22 -6.23 19.90
C VAL A 106 -2.88 -5.24 18.79
N ASP A 107 -1.60 -4.89 18.68
CA ASP A 107 -1.11 -3.95 17.67
C ASP A 107 -0.71 -4.70 16.39
N CYS A 108 -0.71 -3.99 15.25
CA CYS A 108 -0.41 -4.61 13.96
C CYS A 108 0.97 -5.30 13.93
N HIS A 109 1.95 -4.69 14.61
CA HIS A 109 3.34 -5.17 14.65
C HIS A 109 3.52 -6.47 15.45
N ASP A 110 2.53 -6.85 16.27
CA ASP A 110 2.58 -8.09 17.04
C ASP A 110 2.47 -9.32 16.14
N CYS A 111 1.96 -9.15 14.92
CA CYS A 111 1.89 -10.18 13.89
C CYS A 111 2.59 -9.79 12.58
N HIS A 112 2.56 -8.52 12.20
CA HIS A 112 3.15 -8.01 10.95
C HIS A 112 4.45 -7.26 11.24
N PRO A 113 5.63 -7.93 11.22
CA PRO A 113 6.88 -7.33 11.69
C PRO A 113 7.34 -6.13 10.84
N ASP A 114 6.85 -6.04 9.61
CA ASP A 114 7.22 -4.98 8.66
C ASP A 114 6.37 -3.70 8.82
N VAL A 115 5.50 -3.66 9.83
CA VAL A 115 4.77 -2.46 10.25
C VAL A 115 4.96 -2.23 11.75
N ASP A 116 5.18 -0.99 12.14
CA ASP A 116 5.29 -0.55 13.53
C ASP A 116 4.48 0.74 13.77
N ALA A 117 4.57 1.30 14.97
CA ALA A 117 3.90 2.55 15.31
C ALA A 117 4.38 3.76 14.46
N ALA A 118 5.56 3.67 13.85
CA ALA A 118 6.13 4.70 12.98
C ALA A 118 5.73 4.51 11.50
N GLY A 119 5.25 3.34 11.10
CA GLY A 119 4.71 3.07 9.76
C GLY A 119 5.16 1.73 9.20
N ILE A 120 5.53 1.71 7.92
CA ILE A 120 6.00 0.51 7.22
C ILE A 120 7.52 0.52 7.24
N SER A 121 8.14 -0.46 7.90
CA SER A 121 9.60 -0.56 8.05
C SER A 121 10.27 -1.17 6.82
N VAL A 122 9.54 -1.96 6.03
CA VAL A 122 10.01 -2.52 4.75
C VAL A 122 9.04 -2.18 3.61
N PRO A 123 9.13 -0.97 3.02
CA PRO A 123 8.22 -0.52 1.96
C PRO A 123 8.10 -1.47 0.77
N ALA A 124 9.16 -2.22 0.45
CA ALA A 124 9.16 -3.16 -0.67
C ALA A 124 8.16 -4.31 -0.53
N GLN A 125 7.81 -4.68 0.71
CA GLN A 125 6.87 -5.77 1.02
C GLN A 125 5.42 -5.28 1.14
N HIS A 126 5.20 -3.97 1.32
CA HIS A 126 3.85 -3.44 1.42
C HIS A 126 3.20 -3.37 0.03
N VAL A 127 2.09 -4.11 -0.13
CA VAL A 127 1.34 -4.28 -1.40
C VAL A 127 2.11 -5.10 -2.45
N ASP A 128 2.89 -6.11 -2.02
CA ASP A 128 3.54 -7.08 -2.90
C ASP A 128 2.70 -8.33 -3.22
N GLY A 129 1.49 -8.41 -2.65
CA GLY A 129 0.56 -9.53 -2.83
C GLY A 129 0.79 -10.70 -1.87
N THR A 130 1.78 -10.62 -0.99
CA THR A 130 2.00 -11.56 0.10
C THR A 130 1.66 -10.92 1.44
N ILE A 131 1.21 -11.74 2.38
CA ILE A 131 0.94 -11.29 3.75
C ILE A 131 2.11 -11.79 4.60
N GLN A 132 2.87 -10.84 5.13
CA GLN A 132 4.03 -11.08 5.98
C GLN A 132 3.54 -11.19 7.41
N ILE A 133 3.62 -12.38 7.99
CA ILE A 133 3.29 -12.63 9.39
C ILE A 133 4.47 -13.32 10.04
N ASP A 134 4.94 -12.77 11.16
CA ASP A 134 5.87 -13.42 12.08
C ASP A 134 5.28 -13.33 13.50
N LEU A 135 5.14 -14.48 14.14
CA LEU A 135 4.53 -14.64 15.46
C LEU A 135 5.59 -14.85 16.56
N ALA A 136 6.87 -14.60 16.24
CA ALA A 136 8.02 -14.66 17.13
C ALA A 136 8.13 -15.97 17.96
N GLY A 137 7.53 -17.06 17.45
CA GLY A 137 7.51 -18.38 18.09
C GLY A 137 6.59 -18.52 19.31
N ALA A 138 5.88 -17.47 19.75
CA ALA A 138 4.96 -17.54 20.90
C ALA A 138 3.67 -18.32 20.55
N ILE A 139 3.29 -18.26 19.28
CA ILE A 139 2.12 -18.93 18.72
C ILE A 139 2.45 -19.36 17.28
N THR A 140 1.88 -20.47 16.84
CA THR A 140 2.05 -21.02 15.49
C THR A 140 0.76 -20.84 14.71
N TRP A 141 0.86 -20.30 13.49
CA TRP A 141 -0.27 -20.20 12.55
C TRP A 141 -0.01 -21.09 11.34
N ASN A 142 -0.98 -21.94 11.01
CA ASN A 142 -0.87 -22.88 9.88
C ASN A 142 -1.65 -22.43 8.63
N GLY A 143 -2.07 -21.16 8.58
CA GLY A 143 -2.93 -20.64 7.53
C GLY A 143 -4.42 -20.67 7.85
N SER A 144 -4.83 -21.28 8.97
CA SER A 144 -6.24 -21.40 9.36
C SER A 144 -6.50 -21.47 10.86
N THR A 145 -5.58 -22.03 11.63
CA THR A 145 -5.67 -22.12 13.09
C THR A 145 -4.38 -21.67 13.76
N CYS A 146 -4.53 -21.23 15.00
CA CYS A 146 -3.45 -20.79 15.86
C CYS A 146 -3.31 -21.72 17.09
N ASP A 147 -2.07 -22.10 17.39
CA ASP A 147 -1.69 -22.91 18.55
C ASP A 147 -0.50 -22.29 19.30
N GLY A 148 -0.68 -22.03 20.61
CA GLY A 148 0.34 -21.41 21.47
C GLY A 148 -0.23 -20.39 22.45
N VAL A 149 0.63 -19.60 23.09
CA VAL A 149 0.23 -18.59 24.09
C VAL A 149 0.61 -17.21 23.59
N CYS A 150 -0.38 -16.32 23.45
CA CYS A 150 -0.20 -14.94 22.98
C CYS A 150 -1.08 -14.01 23.83
N HIS A 151 -0.56 -12.83 24.24
CA HIS A 151 -1.25 -11.87 25.14
C HIS A 151 -1.87 -12.50 26.40
N PHE A 152 -1.16 -13.46 27.01
CA PHE A 152 -1.63 -14.21 28.18
C PHE A 152 -2.88 -15.09 27.93
N GLU A 153 -3.28 -15.28 26.68
CA GLU A 153 -4.35 -16.18 26.27
C GLU A 153 -3.81 -17.42 25.55
N ASN A 154 -4.29 -18.60 25.94
CA ASN A 154 -3.92 -19.86 25.31
C ASN A 154 -4.82 -20.16 24.10
N HIS A 155 -4.21 -20.32 22.93
CA HIS A 155 -4.83 -20.75 21.69
C HIS A 155 -4.57 -22.24 21.50
N ASN A 156 -5.63 -23.06 21.53
CA ASN A 156 -5.55 -24.51 21.31
C ASN A 156 -6.37 -24.85 20.06
N ASN A 157 -5.70 -24.96 18.92
CA ASN A 157 -6.29 -25.14 17.59
C ASN A 157 -7.45 -24.17 17.31
N ARG A 158 -7.28 -22.91 17.73
CA ARG A 158 -8.31 -21.88 17.55
C ARG A 158 -8.32 -21.39 16.14
N ARG A 159 -9.51 -21.24 15.57
CA ARG A 159 -9.67 -20.72 14.20
C ARG A 159 -9.31 -19.24 14.13
N TRP A 160 -8.82 -18.88 12.95
CA TRP A 160 -8.64 -17.52 12.47
C TRP A 160 -9.75 -17.13 11.48
#